data_AF-A0A352AG59-F1
#
_entry.id   AF-A0A352AG59-F1
#
_cell.length_a   1.000
_cell.length_b   1.000
_cell.length_c   1.000
_cell.angle_alpha   90.00
_cell.angle_beta   90.00
_cell.angle_gamma   90.00
#
_symmetry.space_group_name_H-M   'P 1'
#
loop_
_entity.id
_entity.type
_entity.pdbx_description
1 polymer ?
#
loop_
_entity_poly.entity_id
_entity_poly.type
_entity_poly.pdbx_seq_one_letter_code
_entity_poly.pdbx_strand_id
1 'polypeptide(L)'
;FMSWLREVLSDEEIRRFQDNLEFDGAAQYDFARVRINIFDTLTGPAMVMRLIPVTILTMEQLRLPPVLREICHYHKGLILVTGPTGSGKSTTMAAMIDYINKEMPKHIITIEDP
;
A
#
# COMPACT_ATOMS: atom_id res chain seq x y z
N PHE A 1 24.51 -3.28 2.26
CA PHE A 1 23.48 -2.21 2.31
C PHE A 1 23.49 -1.36 1.04
N MET A 2 24.48 -0.48 0.82
CA MET A 2 24.50 0.43 -0.35
C MET A 2 24.54 -0.27 -1.72
N SER A 3 25.21 -1.43 -1.83
CA SER A 3 25.18 -2.22 -3.08
C SER A 3 23.77 -2.64 -3.45
N TRP A 4 23.00 -3.12 -2.47
CA TRP A 4 21.61 -3.54 -2.67
C TRP A 4 20.71 -2.35 -2.99
N LEU A 5 20.92 -1.20 -2.35
CA LEU A 5 20.16 0.01 -2.68
C LEU A 5 20.28 0.40 -4.15
N ARG A 6 21.47 0.24 -4.76
CA ARG A 6 21.68 0.54 -6.18
C ARG A 6 21.01 -0.46 -7.13
N GLU A 7 20.64 -1.64 -6.65
CA GLU A 7 19.89 -2.62 -7.44
C GLU A 7 18.38 -2.33 -7.43
N VAL A 8 17.89 -1.64 -6.40
CA VAL A 8 16.45 -1.51 -6.13
C VAL A 8 15.95 -0.06 -6.29
N LEU A 9 16.81 0.92 -6.03
CA LEU A 9 16.50 2.35 -6.12
C LEU A 9 17.29 3.01 -7.26
N SER A 10 16.68 4.03 -7.85
CA SER A 10 17.37 4.95 -8.74
C SER A 10 18.40 5.81 -8.01
N ASP A 11 19.37 6.35 -8.75
CA ASP A 11 20.37 7.27 -8.20
C ASP A 11 19.74 8.51 -7.53
N GLU A 12 18.60 8.98 -8.05
CA GLU A 12 17.86 10.11 -7.45
C GLU A 12 17.27 9.73 -6.09
N GLU A 13 16.68 8.55 -5.96
CA GLU A 13 16.11 8.06 -4.70
C GLU A 13 17.19 7.80 -3.64
N ILE A 14 18.33 7.24 -4.06
CA ILE A 14 19.50 7.08 -3.18
C ILE A 14 19.99 8.45 -2.71
N ARG A 15 20.04 9.43 -3.60
CA ARG A 15 20.43 10.79 -3.23
C ARG A 15 19.44 11.42 -2.26
N ARG A 16 18.13 11.24 -2.46
CA ARG A 16 17.10 11.68 -1.49
C ARG A 16 17.30 11.05 -0.12
N PHE A 17 17.61 9.76 -0.05
CA PHE A 17 17.95 9.11 1.21
C PHE A 17 19.20 9.72 1.85
N GLN A 18 20.26 10.00 1.07
CA GLN A 18 21.49 10.60 1.58
C GLN A 18 21.29 12.03 2.08
N ASP A 19 20.45 12.82 1.40
CA ASP A 19 20.19 14.22 1.73
C ASP A 19 19.23 14.35 2.93
N ASN A 20 18.23 13.47 3.04
CA ASN A 20 17.17 13.56 4.06
C ASN A 20 17.34 12.58 5.24
N LEU A 21 18.28 11.63 5.13
CA LEU A 21 18.49 10.52 6.07
C LEU A 21 17.28 9.57 6.22
N GLU A 22 16.28 9.71 5.35
CA GLU A 22 15.10 8.84 5.27
C GLU A 22 14.60 8.72 3.83
N PHE A 23 13.93 7.60 3.54
CA PHE A 23 13.25 7.36 2.27
C PHE A 23 12.14 6.32 2.43
N ASP A 24 10.96 6.61 1.90
CA ASP A 24 9.84 5.69 1.75
C ASP A 24 9.58 5.42 0.26
N GLY A 25 9.44 4.14 -0.09
CA GLY A 25 9.16 3.73 -1.46
C GLY A 25 8.55 2.34 -1.54
N ALA A 26 8.34 1.86 -2.76
CA ALA A 26 7.90 0.50 -3.02
C ALA A 26 8.74 -0.13 -4.12
N ALA A 27 9.07 -1.41 -3.96
CA ALA A 27 9.78 -2.19 -4.97
C ALA A 27 8.95 -3.39 -5.42
N GLN A 28 9.02 -3.68 -6.72
CA GLN A 28 8.38 -4.82 -7.35
C GLN A 28 9.44 -5.87 -7.68
N TYR A 29 9.26 -7.07 -7.15
CA TYR A 29 9.98 -8.28 -7.52
C TYR A 29 9.02 -9.23 -8.24
N ASP A 30 9.55 -10.21 -8.97
CA ASP A 30 8.73 -11.22 -9.67
C ASP A 30 7.81 -12.00 -8.72
N PHE A 31 8.22 -12.16 -7.46
CA PHE A 31 7.51 -12.96 -6.45
C PHE A 31 6.81 -12.13 -5.36
N ALA A 32 7.06 -10.81 -5.28
CA ALA A 32 6.51 -9.97 -4.22
C ALA A 32 6.55 -8.48 -4.56
N ARG A 33 5.58 -7.74 -4.02
CA ARG A 33 5.67 -6.29 -3.90
C ARG A 33 5.98 -5.96 -2.44
N VAL A 34 6.89 -5.02 -2.20
CA VAL A 34 7.27 -4.61 -0.84
C VAL A 34 7.25 -3.10 -0.71
N ARG A 35 6.80 -2.61 0.45
CA ARG A 35 7.07 -1.24 0.88
C ARG A 35 8.40 -1.19 1.61
N ILE A 36 9.27 -0.28 1.21
CA ILE A 36 10.61 -0.10 1.75
C ILE A 36 10.62 1.23 2.50
N ASN A 37 11.03 1.19 3.76
CA ASN A 37 11.36 2.37 4.55
C ASN A 37 12.83 2.29 4.93
N ILE A 38 13.62 3.28 4.55
CA ILE A 38 15.06 3.38 4.77
C ILE A 38 15.29 4.58 5.68
N PHE A 39 16.13 4.44 6.68
CA PHE A 39 16.42 5.50 7.63
C PHE A 39 17.81 5.31 8.25
N ASP A 40 18.43 6.41 8.66
CA ASP A 40 19.70 6.35 9.39
C ASP A 40 19.49 6.11 10.90
N THR A 41 20.40 5.37 11.52
CA THR A 41 20.38 5.06 12.95
C THR A 41 21.74 5.36 13.59
N LEU A 42 21.84 5.31 14.92
CA LEU A 42 23.12 5.48 15.62
C LEU A 42 24.21 4.49 15.16
N THR A 43 23.84 3.34 14.62
CA THR A 43 24.76 2.31 14.12
C THR A 43 24.91 2.34 12.59
N GLY A 44 24.37 3.36 11.94
CA GLY A 44 24.34 3.55 10.49
C GLY A 44 23.00 3.19 9.84
N PRO A 45 22.95 3.12 8.50
CA PRO A 45 21.71 2.94 7.76
C PRO A 45 20.98 1.64 8.07
N ALA A 46 19.67 1.74 8.22
CA ALA A 46 18.77 0.62 8.46
C ALA A 46 17.59 0.64 7.47
N MET A 47 16.87 -0.47 7.40
CA MET A 47 15.73 -0.63 6.50
C MET A 47 14.68 -1.56 7.09
N VAL A 48 13.42 -1.22 6.84
CA VAL A 48 12.26 -2.07 7.10
C VAL A 48 11.53 -2.35 5.79
N MET A 49 11.40 -3.62 5.44
CA MET A 49 10.60 -4.08 4.31
C MET A 49 9.30 -4.71 4.80
N ARG A 50 8.17 -4.27 4.26
CA ARG A 50 6.85 -4.84 4.55
C ARG A 50 6.24 -5.38 3.26
N LEU A 51 5.83 -6.65 3.27
CA LEU A 51 5.14 -7.25 2.14
C LEU A 51 3.83 -6.52 1.86
N ILE A 52 3.64 -6.13 0.61
CA ILE A 52 2.35 -5.69 0.08
C ILE A 52 1.70 -6.94 -0.53
N PRO A 53 0.54 -7.39 0.00
CA PRO A 53 -0.15 -8.55 -0.54
C PRO A 53 -0.43 -8.38 -2.03
N VAL A 54 0.01 -9.35 -2.84
CA VAL A 54 -0.21 -9.34 -4.30
C VAL A 54 -1.68 -9.64 -4.62
N THR A 55 -2.34 -10.42 -3.78
CA THR A 55 -3.74 -10.81 -3.97
C THR A 55 -4.65 -9.95 -3.09
N ILE A 56 -5.57 -9.22 -3.74
CA ILE A 56 -6.67 -8.55 -3.05
C ILE A 56 -7.70 -9.62 -2.67
N LEU A 57 -7.97 -9.75 -1.37
CA LEU A 57 -9.00 -10.67 -0.87
C LEU A 57 -10.39 -10.11 -1.15
N THR A 58 -11.33 -10.98 -1.55
CA THR A 58 -12.72 -10.55 -1.77
C THR A 58 -13.41 -10.23 -0.44
N MET A 59 -14.53 -9.50 -0.52
CA MET A 59 -15.33 -9.16 0.66
C MET A 59 -15.82 -10.42 1.41
N GLU A 60 -16.12 -11.51 0.70
CA GLU A 60 -16.52 -12.80 1.27
C GLU A 60 -15.36 -13.51 1.98
N GLN A 61 -14.17 -13.52 1.36
CA GLN A 61 -12.97 -14.12 1.96
C GLN A 61 -12.60 -13.41 3.26
N LEU A 62 -12.79 -12.09 3.31
CA LEU A 62 -12.62 -11.26 4.50
C LEU A 62 -13.79 -11.36 5.49
N ARG A 63 -14.88 -12.06 5.14
CA ARG A 63 -16.12 -12.17 5.92
C ARG A 63 -16.68 -10.80 6.33
N LEU A 64 -16.56 -9.83 5.42
CA LEU A 64 -17.10 -8.49 5.63
C LEU A 64 -18.63 -8.52 5.64
N PRO A 65 -19.28 -7.66 6.45
CA PRO A 65 -20.73 -7.63 6.52
C PRO A 65 -21.33 -7.17 5.18
N PRO A 66 -22.49 -7.73 4.76
CA PRO A 66 -23.11 -7.42 3.46
C PRO A 66 -23.37 -5.93 3.23
N VAL A 67 -23.61 -5.16 4.29
CA VAL A 67 -23.82 -3.70 4.23
C VAL A 67 -22.67 -2.96 3.53
N LEU A 68 -21.42 -3.46 3.61
CA LEU A 68 -20.30 -2.82 2.91
C LEU A 68 -20.43 -2.93 1.39
N ARG A 69 -21.05 -4.02 0.89
CA ARG A 69 -21.35 -4.16 -0.55
C ARG A 69 -22.42 -3.17 -0.97
N GLU A 70 -23.47 -3.02 -0.17
CA GLU A 70 -24.56 -2.07 -0.43
C GLU A 70 -24.02 -0.63 -0.52
N ILE A 71 -23.11 -0.27 0.40
CA ILE A 71 -22.44 1.04 0.40
C ILE A 71 -21.66 1.29 -0.89
N CYS A 72 -21.04 0.27 -1.50
CA CYS A 72 -20.33 0.42 -2.78
C CYS A 72 -21.25 0.83 -3.95
N HIS A 73 -22.57 0.61 -3.85
CA HIS A 73 -23.54 1.01 -4.89
C HIS A 73 -24.02 2.45 -4.75
N TYR A 74 -23.64 3.17 -3.70
CA TYR A 74 -24.01 4.57 -3.56
C TYR A 74 -23.36 5.45 -4.63
N HIS A 75 -24.17 6.24 -5.33
CA HIS A 75 -23.72 7.08 -6.44
C HIS A 75 -22.78 8.22 -6.03
N LYS A 76 -22.87 8.69 -4.78
CA LYS A 76 -22.04 9.77 -4.22
C LYS A 76 -22.06 9.72 -2.70
N GLY A 77 -20.99 10.22 -2.07
CA GLY A 77 -20.88 10.30 -0.62
C GLY A 77 -19.42 10.29 -0.17
N LEU A 78 -19.21 10.32 1.14
CA LEU A 78 -17.90 10.14 1.78
C LEU A 78 -17.97 8.91 2.68
N ILE A 79 -17.06 7.97 2.48
CA ILE A 79 -16.90 6.78 3.31
C ILE A 79 -15.58 6.92 4.06
N LEU A 80 -15.64 6.77 5.38
CA LEU A 80 -14.46 6.83 6.24
C LEU A 80 -14.20 5.43 6.82
N VAL A 81 -13.06 4.84 6.46
CA VAL A 81 -12.60 3.56 7.03
C VAL A 81 -11.58 3.86 8.11
N THR A 82 -11.96 3.68 9.37
CA THR A 82 -11.14 4.07 10.54
C THR A 82 -10.68 2.86 11.35
N GLY A 83 -9.71 3.08 12.26
CA GLY A 83 -9.14 2.04 13.12
C GLY A 83 -7.63 2.19 13.34
N PRO A 84 -7.05 1.50 14.32
CA PRO A 84 -5.62 1.57 14.63
C PRO A 84 -4.75 0.94 13.53
N THR A 85 -3.44 1.13 13.59
CA THR A 85 -2.49 0.48 12.67
C THR A 85 -2.62 -1.04 12.77
N GLY A 86 -2.65 -1.72 11.61
CA GLY A 86 -2.79 -3.17 11.56
C GLY A 86 -4.23 -3.70 11.66
N SER A 87 -5.26 -2.84 11.78
CA SER A 87 -6.66 -3.29 11.92
C SER A 87 -7.35 -3.72 10.62
N GLY A 88 -6.62 -3.82 9.50
CA GLY A 88 -7.17 -4.25 8.21
C GLY A 88 -7.85 -3.15 7.36
N LYS A 89 -7.76 -1.87 7.72
CA LYS A 89 -8.40 -0.76 6.96
C LYS A 89 -8.10 -0.78 5.46
N SER A 90 -6.82 -0.81 5.09
CA SER A 90 -6.39 -0.82 3.69
C SER A 90 -6.87 -2.09 2.99
N THR A 91 -6.88 -3.22 3.68
CA THR A 91 -7.39 -4.49 3.16
C THR A 91 -8.90 -4.44 2.89
N THR A 92 -9.68 -3.86 3.81
CA THR A 92 -11.13 -3.65 3.63
C THR A 92 -11.41 -2.70 2.47
N MET A 93 -10.70 -1.56 2.41
CA MET A 93 -10.85 -0.58 1.34
C MET A 93 -10.46 -1.15 -0.02
N ALA A 94 -9.36 -1.91 -0.10
CA ALA A 94 -8.95 -2.59 -1.32
C ALA A 94 -10.01 -3.58 -1.81
N ALA A 95 -10.60 -4.38 -0.91
CA ALA A 95 -11.68 -5.30 -1.26
C ALA A 95 -12.95 -4.59 -1.77
N MET A 96 -13.29 -3.44 -1.19
CA MET A 96 -14.42 -2.62 -1.66
C MET A 96 -14.16 -2.01 -3.03
N ILE A 97 -12.96 -1.47 -3.25
CA ILE A 97 -12.54 -0.89 -4.54
C ILE A 97 -12.47 -1.96 -5.62
N ASP A 98 -11.92 -3.14 -5.33
CA ASP A 98 -11.86 -4.28 -6.25
C ASP A 98 -13.26 -4.78 -6.64
N TYR A 99 -14.21 -4.82 -5.69
CA TYR A 99 -15.60 -5.11 -5.99
C TYR A 99 -16.21 -4.10 -6.98
N ILE A 100 -16.00 -2.80 -6.77
CA ILE A 100 -16.47 -1.76 -7.70
C ILE A 100 -15.83 -1.93 -9.08
N ASN A 101 -14.52 -2.19 -9.13
CA ASN A 101 -13.76 -2.35 -10.36
C ASN A 101 -14.23 -3.55 -11.21
N LYS A 102 -14.67 -4.63 -10.56
CA LYS A 102 -15.14 -5.84 -11.24
C LYS A 102 -16.59 -5.75 -11.71
N GLU A 103 -17.45 -5.12 -10.91
CA GLU A 103 -18.90 -5.19 -11.11
C GLU A 103 -19.50 -3.93 -11.74
N MET A 104 -18.74 -2.83 -11.84
CA MET A 104 -19.30 -1.52 -12.21
C MET A 104 -18.44 -0.78 -13.25
N PRO A 105 -19.06 -0.18 -14.29
CA PRO A 105 -18.35 0.68 -15.24
C PRO A 105 -18.09 2.07 -14.63
N LYS A 106 -17.09 2.17 -13.76
CA LYS A 106 -16.70 3.40 -13.05
C LYS A 106 -15.24 3.76 -13.32
N HIS A 107 -14.91 5.04 -13.16
CA HIS A 107 -13.54 5.52 -13.16
C HIS A 107 -13.06 5.68 -11.72
N ILE A 108 -12.03 4.91 -11.33
CA ILE A 108 -11.48 4.88 -9.97
C ILE A 108 -10.12 5.57 -10.01
N ILE A 109 -9.92 6.54 -9.11
CA ILE A 109 -8.64 7.23 -8.92
C ILE A 109 -8.23 7.04 -7.46
N THR A 110 -7.03 6.55 -7.23
CA THR A 110 -6.42 6.47 -5.89
C THR A 110 -5.24 7.44 -5.80
N ILE A 111 -5.06 8.02 -4.62
CA ILE A 111 -3.91 8.86 -4.29
C ILE A 111 -3.35 8.26 -3.00
N GLU A 112 -2.17 7.66 -3.09
CA GLU A 112 -1.51 6.91 -2.02
C GLU A 112 -0.04 7.39 -1.91
N ASP A 113 0.56 7.22 -0.73
CA ASP A 113 1.93 7.67 -0.45
C ASP A 113 2.61 6.74 0.58
N PRO A 114 3.51 5.83 0.15
CA PRO A 114 3.41 4.83 -0.91
C PRO A 114 2.71 3.51 -0.50
#